data_AF-A0A8J4X0U5-F1
#
_entry.id   AF-A0A8J4X0U5-F1
#
_cell.length_a   1.000
_cell.length_b   1.000
_cell.length_c   1.000
_cell.angle_alpha   90.00
_cell.angle_beta   90.00
_cell.angle_gamma   90.00
#
_symmetry.space_group_name_H-M   'P 1'
#
loop_
_entity.id
_entity.type
_entity.pdbx_description
1 polymer ?
#
loop_
_entity_poly.entity_id
_entity_poly.type
_entity_poly.pdbx_seq_one_letter_code
_entity_poly.pdbx_strand_id
1 'polypeptide(L)'
;MGNHIVFLVLIQLLATQYGFAVINFAGCNRKVADSTAQCISEGLSVVPCTWNETPAKTCRMSKRCETIKTQCLIRELKQSQFDQCPQAQTLLRSLQRSC
;
A
#
# COMPACT_ATOMS: atom_id res chain seq x y z
N MET A 1 26.63 -10.39 41.82
CA MET A 1 25.26 -10.70 41.34
C MET A 1 24.60 -9.58 40.51
N GLY A 2 25.31 -8.52 40.09
CA GLY A 2 24.70 -7.38 39.35
C GLY A 2 24.77 -7.44 37.81
N ASN A 3 25.60 -8.32 37.23
CA ASN A 3 25.87 -8.31 35.78
C ASN A 3 24.84 -9.05 34.91
N HIS A 4 24.07 -9.99 35.49
CA HIS A 4 23.12 -10.81 34.72
C HIS A 4 21.79 -10.08 34.44
N ILE A 5 21.41 -9.11 35.27
CA ILE A 5 20.14 -8.38 35.13
C ILE A 5 20.21 -7.43 33.94
N VAL A 6 21.35 -6.75 33.75
CA VAL A 6 21.56 -5.81 32.63
C VAL A 6 21.49 -6.53 31.27
N PHE A 7 22.04 -7.75 31.19
CA PHE A 7 22.05 -8.53 29.96
C PHE A 7 20.65 -9.01 29.53
N LEU A 8 19.79 -9.37 30.49
CA LEU A 8 18.41 -9.80 30.21
C LEU A 8 17.52 -8.65 29.72
N VAL A 9 17.71 -7.44 30.23
CA VAL A 9 16.96 -6.24 29.79
C VAL A 9 17.35 -5.83 28.37
N LEU A 10 18.65 -5.92 28.03
CA LEU A 10 19.16 -5.63 26.68
C LEU A 10 18.57 -6.59 25.62
N ILE A 11 18.41 -7.87 25.94
CA ILE A 11 17.83 -8.86 25.02
C ILE A 11 16.33 -8.60 24.79
N GLN A 12 15.56 -8.18 25.81
CA GLN A 12 14.15 -7.84 25.65
C GLN A 12 13.92 -6.57 24.81
N LEU A 13 14.82 -5.58 24.91
CA LEU A 13 14.77 -4.35 24.11
C LEU A 13 15.06 -4.60 22.62
N LEU A 14 15.94 -5.56 22.32
CA LEU A 14 16.24 -5.93 20.94
C LEU A 14 15.06 -6.71 20.30
N ALA A 15 14.42 -7.61 21.05
CA ALA A 15 13.29 -8.40 20.53
C ALA A 15 12.06 -7.55 20.17
N THR A 16 11.80 -6.46 20.89
CA THR A 16 10.70 -5.53 20.59
C THR A 16 10.95 -4.71 19.32
N GLN A 17 12.19 -4.56 18.83
CA GLN A 17 12.45 -3.79 17.61
C GLN A 17 12.25 -4.60 16.33
N TYR A 18 12.57 -5.90 16.34
CA TYR A 18 12.44 -6.75 15.15
C TYR A 18 11.01 -7.27 14.91
N GLY A 19 10.19 -7.39 15.97
CA GLY A 19 8.80 -7.84 15.86
C GLY A 19 7.87 -6.85 15.15
N PHE A 20 8.14 -5.55 15.26
CA PHE A 20 7.29 -4.50 14.68
C PHE A 20 7.53 -4.25 13.18
N ALA A 21 8.68 -4.65 12.65
CA ALA A 21 8.98 -4.49 11.22
C ALA A 21 8.18 -5.50 10.37
N VAL A 22 8.25 -6.80 10.71
CA VAL A 22 7.69 -7.88 9.87
C VAL A 22 6.15 -7.86 9.81
N ILE A 23 5.50 -7.52 10.92
CA ILE A 23 4.03 -7.40 10.98
C ILE A 23 3.54 -6.19 10.16
N ASN A 24 4.30 -5.09 10.17
CA ASN A 24 3.98 -3.91 9.37
C ASN A 24 4.08 -4.18 7.85
N PHE A 25 5.05 -4.98 7.40
CA PHE A 25 5.22 -5.28 5.98
C PHE A 25 4.05 -6.10 5.38
N ALA A 26 3.59 -7.15 6.06
CA ALA A 26 2.48 -7.97 5.56
C ALA A 26 1.15 -7.19 5.58
N GLY A 27 0.91 -6.41 6.64
CA GLY A 27 -0.26 -5.52 6.73
C GLY A 27 -0.24 -4.42 5.67
N CYS A 28 0.95 -3.90 5.35
CA CYS A 28 1.13 -2.88 4.32
C CYS A 28 0.71 -3.38 2.93
N ASN A 29 1.19 -4.54 2.51
CA ASN A 29 0.92 -5.07 1.17
C ASN A 29 -0.57 -5.30 0.96
N ARG A 30 -1.26 -5.79 2.00
CA ARG A 30 -2.71 -5.99 1.97
C ARG A 30 -3.47 -4.67 1.85
N LYS A 31 -3.10 -3.65 2.64
CA LYS A 31 -3.69 -2.31 2.53
C LYS A 31 -3.49 -1.69 1.14
N VAL A 32 -2.30 -1.84 0.56
CA VAL A 32 -2.01 -1.34 -0.80
C VAL A 32 -2.88 -2.06 -1.83
N ALA A 33 -3.05 -3.39 -1.71
CA ALA A 33 -3.91 -4.17 -2.60
C ALA A 33 -5.39 -3.75 -2.48
N ASP A 34 -5.88 -3.59 -1.25
CA ASP A 34 -7.26 -3.18 -0.97
C ASP A 34 -7.55 -1.77 -1.52
N SER A 35 -6.67 -0.79 -1.27
CA SER A 35 -6.79 0.56 -1.85
C SER A 35 -6.72 0.54 -3.39
N THR A 36 -5.91 -0.35 -3.97
CA THR A 36 -5.84 -0.51 -5.43
C THR A 36 -7.15 -1.02 -6.01
N ALA A 37 -7.76 -2.04 -5.39
CA ALA A 37 -9.05 -2.57 -5.82
C ALA A 37 -10.16 -1.52 -5.73
N GLN A 38 -10.18 -0.74 -4.64
CA GLN A 38 -11.13 0.36 -4.46
C GLN A 38 -10.97 1.42 -5.56
N CYS A 39 -9.74 1.88 -5.84
CA CYS A 39 -9.50 2.89 -6.86
C CYS A 39 -9.80 2.41 -8.29
N ILE A 40 -9.66 1.11 -8.57
CA ILE A 40 -10.11 0.51 -9.83
C ILE A 40 -11.64 0.58 -9.92
N SER A 41 -12.35 0.24 -8.84
CA SER A 41 -13.82 0.34 -8.80
C SER A 41 -14.30 1.78 -9.00
N GLU A 42 -13.63 2.76 -8.41
CA GLU A 42 -13.94 4.18 -8.61
C GLU A 42 -13.73 4.59 -10.07
N GLY A 43 -12.62 4.19 -10.69
CA GLY A 43 -12.39 4.46 -12.11
C GLY A 43 -13.40 3.76 -13.03
N LEU A 44 -13.87 2.56 -12.69
CA LEU A 44 -14.85 1.82 -13.47
C LEU A 44 -16.26 2.41 -13.35
N SER A 45 -16.58 3.10 -12.26
CA SER A 45 -17.88 3.75 -12.08
C SER A 45 -18.20 4.80 -13.17
N VAL A 46 -17.17 5.32 -13.85
CA VAL A 46 -17.32 6.31 -14.92
C VAL A 46 -17.16 5.73 -16.33
N VAL A 47 -16.90 4.43 -16.46
CA VAL A 47 -16.82 3.72 -17.74
C VAL A 47 -18.11 2.92 -17.91
N PRO A 48 -18.92 3.17 -18.95
CA PRO A 48 -20.15 2.42 -19.16
C PRO A 48 -19.83 0.92 -19.34
N CYS A 49 -20.42 0.10 -18.47
CA CYS A 49 -20.11 -1.32 -18.33
C CYS A 49 -20.71 -2.17 -19.45
N THR A 50 -19.85 -2.74 -20.30
CA THR A 50 -20.13 -3.96 -21.08
C THR A 50 -18.81 -4.67 -21.38
N TRP A 51 -18.25 -5.42 -20.44
CA TRP A 51 -16.97 -6.11 -20.71
C TRP A 51 -16.86 -7.48 -20.05
N ASN A 52 -16.35 -8.43 -20.84
CA ASN A 52 -16.13 -9.84 -20.52
C ASN A 52 -14.74 -10.08 -19.88
N GLU A 53 -14.16 -9.04 -19.27
CA GLU A 53 -12.75 -8.96 -18.86
C GLU A 53 -12.64 -8.51 -17.39
N THR A 54 -11.48 -8.74 -16.75
CA THR A 54 -11.30 -8.39 -15.33
C THR A 54 -11.33 -6.87 -15.10
N PRO A 55 -11.84 -6.39 -13.94
CA PRO A 55 -11.92 -4.97 -13.60
C PRO A 55 -10.60 -4.20 -13.81
N ALA A 56 -9.48 -4.80 -13.40
CA ALA A 56 -8.15 -4.22 -13.56
C ALA A 56 -7.75 -4.05 -15.03
N LYS A 57 -8.07 -5.04 -15.88
CA LYS A 57 -7.76 -5.00 -17.32
C LYS A 57 -8.64 -4.00 -18.03
N THR A 58 -9.94 -3.98 -17.72
CA THR A 58 -10.88 -2.99 -18.25
C THR A 58 -10.46 -1.57 -17.91
N CYS A 59 -10.03 -1.34 -16.65
CA CYS A 59 -9.57 -0.02 -16.25
C CYS A 59 -8.33 0.42 -17.03
N ARG A 60 -7.37 -0.49 -17.24
CA ARG A 60 -6.14 -0.24 -18.02
C ARG A 60 -6.40 0.16 -19.47
N MET A 61 -7.46 -0.36 -20.07
CA MET A 61 -7.82 -0.05 -21.47
C MET A 61 -8.49 1.32 -21.62
N SER A 62 -9.12 1.84 -20.55
CA SER A 62 -9.77 3.15 -20.56
C SER A 62 -8.84 4.21 -19.97
N LYS A 63 -8.37 5.15 -20.81
CA LYS A 63 -7.56 6.28 -20.34
C LYS A 63 -8.25 7.06 -19.21
N ARG A 64 -9.58 7.20 -19.28
CA ARG A 64 -10.38 7.86 -18.24
C ARG A 64 -10.37 7.09 -16.92
N CYS A 65 -10.52 5.76 -16.97
CA CYS A 65 -10.42 4.92 -15.77
C CYS A 65 -9.02 4.96 -15.18
N GLU A 66 -7.98 4.81 -16.00
CA GLU A 66 -6.59 4.88 -15.55
C GLU A 66 -6.27 6.21 -14.86
N THR A 67 -6.74 7.34 -15.41
CA THR A 67 -6.53 8.65 -14.77
C THR A 67 -7.19 8.72 -13.40
N ILE A 68 -8.46 8.28 -13.28
CA ILE A 68 -9.18 8.33 -12.00
C ILE A 68 -8.57 7.36 -10.99
N LYS A 69 -8.28 6.13 -11.40
CA LYS A 69 -7.58 5.14 -10.58
C LYS A 69 -6.25 5.69 -10.07
N THR A 70 -5.46 6.33 -10.92
CA THR A 70 -4.16 6.91 -10.57
C THR A 70 -4.32 8.06 -9.56
N GLN A 71 -5.27 8.96 -9.78
CA GLN A 71 -5.54 10.05 -8.85
C GLN A 71 -6.04 9.55 -7.48
N CYS A 72 -6.92 8.55 -7.47
CA CYS A 72 -7.37 7.89 -6.25
C CYS A 72 -6.20 7.22 -5.52
N LEU A 73 -5.35 6.46 -6.23
CA LEU A 73 -4.19 5.80 -5.63
C LEU A 73 -3.20 6.81 -5.03
N ILE A 74 -2.93 7.91 -5.71
CA ILE A 74 -2.06 8.97 -5.17
C ILE A 74 -2.66 9.56 -3.89
N ARG A 75 -3.98 9.74 -3.82
CA ARG A 75 -4.67 10.24 -2.62
C ARG A 75 -4.58 9.25 -1.47
N GLU A 76 -4.86 7.97 -1.72
CA GLU A 76 -4.83 6.91 -0.70
C GLU A 76 -3.41 6.69 -0.17
N LEU A 77 -2.42 6.56 -1.05
CA LEU A 77 -1.03 6.25 -0.66
C LEU A 77 -0.31 7.41 0.05
N LYS A 78 -0.88 8.61 0.06
CA LYS A 78 -0.40 9.76 0.85
C LYS A 78 -0.94 9.79 2.28
N GLN A 79 -1.88 8.93 2.64
CA GLN A 79 -2.38 8.86 4.01
C GLN A 79 -1.28 8.36 4.95
N SER A 80 -1.27 8.86 6.19
CA SER A 80 -0.24 8.58 7.20
C SER A 80 -0.06 7.08 7.51
N GLN A 81 -1.09 6.27 7.29
CA GLN A 81 -1.02 4.81 7.41
C GLN A 81 -0.07 4.14 6.41
N PHE A 82 0.37 4.85 5.36
CA PHE A 82 1.30 4.39 4.34
C PHE A 82 2.69 5.07 4.43
N ASP A 83 2.93 5.94 5.42
CA ASP A 83 4.24 6.60 5.58
C ASP A 83 5.35 5.59 5.90
N GLN A 84 5.01 4.57 6.68
CA GLN A 84 5.92 3.48 7.07
C GLN A 84 5.91 2.31 6.06
N CYS A 85 5.28 2.47 4.90
CA CYS A 85 5.08 1.44 3.88
C CYS A 85 6.02 1.64 2.67
N PRO A 86 7.14 0.89 2.55
CA PRO A 86 8.07 1.08 1.43
C PRO A 86 7.45 0.76 0.07
N GLN A 87 6.52 -0.21 0.02
CA GLN A 87 5.79 -0.53 -1.21
C GLN A 87 4.86 0.59 -1.64
N ALA A 88 4.12 1.20 -0.72
CA ALA A 88 3.26 2.35 -1.00
C ALA A 88 4.08 3.52 -1.54
N GLN A 89 5.24 3.81 -0.92
CA GLN A 89 6.15 4.88 -1.35
C GLN A 89 6.78 4.61 -2.73
N THR A 90 7.03 3.34 -3.05
CA THR A 90 7.56 2.93 -4.37
C THR A 90 6.48 3.08 -5.45
N LEU A 91 5.26 2.63 -5.16
CA LEU A 91 4.11 2.75 -6.05
C LEU A 91 3.74 4.21 -6.28
N LEU A 92 3.68 5.04 -5.23
CA LEU A 92 3.40 6.47 -5.30
C LEU A 92 4.39 7.18 -6.22
N ARG A 93 5.69 6.91 -6.06
CA ARG A 93 6.74 7.47 -6.95
C ARG A 93 6.57 7.03 -8.39
N SER A 94 6.22 5.77 -8.63
CA SER A 94 5.96 5.26 -9.98
C SER A 94 4.78 5.96 -10.63
N LEU A 95 3.68 6.14 -9.89
CA LEU A 95 2.46 6.79 -10.38
C LEU A 95 2.69 8.28 -10.70
N GLN A 96 3.46 8.98 -9.87
CA GLN A 96 3.79 10.39 -10.08
C GLN A 96 4.67 10.65 -11.30
N ARG A 97 5.49 9.68 -11.73
CA ARG A 97 6.32 9.79 -12.94
C ARG A 97 5.55 9.54 -14.24
N SER A 98 4.33 9.01 -14.15
CA SER A 98 3.49 8.70 -15.31
C SER A 98 2.46 9.79 -15.61
N CYS A 99 2.48 10.91 -14.88
CA CYS A 99 1.68 12.10 -15.14
C CYS A 99 2.36 13.06 -16.11
#